data_AF-A0A0V0VVC5-F1
#
_entry.id   AF-A0A0V0VVC5-F1
#
_cell.length_a   1.000
_cell.length_b   1.000
_cell.length_c   1.000
_cell.angle_alpha   90.00
_cell.angle_beta   90.00
_cell.angle_gamma   90.00
#
_symmetry.space_group_name_H-M   'P 1'
#
loop_
_entity.id
_entity.type
_entity.pdbx_description
1 polymer ?
#
loop_
_entity_poly.entity_id
_entity_poly.type
_entity_poly.pdbx_seq_one_letter_code
_entity_poly.pdbx_strand_id
1 'polypeptide(L)' 'MYSRIFEVLLSKAEELGAQLDPAKFFWDFETNLIPAIQGNFPNIRVQGCFFHFCQTVLR' A
#
# COMPACT_ATOMS: atom_id res chain seq x y z
N MET A 1 13.12 -0.45 3.02
CA MET A 1 12.74 0.98 2.97
C MET A 1 11.24 1.16 3.15
N TYR A 2 10.39 0.48 2.37
CA TYR A 2 8.93 0.61 2.46
C TYR A 2 8.28 0.10 3.75
N SER A 3 8.87 -0.88 4.44
CA SER A 3 8.36 -1.37 5.73
C SER A 3 8.20 -0.25 6.76
N ARG A 4 9.13 0.71 6.78
CA ARG A 4 9.10 1.83 7.72
C ARG A 4 7.88 2.74 7.54
N ILE A 5 7.40 2.89 6.30
CA ILE A 5 6.19 3.67 6.02
C ILE A 5 4.98 3.01 6.67
N PHE A 6 4.85 1.68 6.55
CA PHE A 6 3.75 0.95 7.16
C PHE A 6 3.84 0.95 8.69
N GLU A 7 5.04 0.82 9.27
CA GLU A 7 5.23 0.95 10.73
C GLU A 7 4.72 2.30 11.26
N VAL A 8 5.10 3.39 10.61
CA VAL A 8 4.68 4.76 11.01
C VAL A 8 3.18 4.93 10.83
N LEU A 9 2.61 4.42 9.73
CA LEU A 9 1.17 4.49 9.45
C LEU A 9 0.35 3.71 10.49
N LEU A 10 0.78 2.49 10.82
CA LEU A 10 0.12 1.62 11.80
C LEU A 10 0.21 2.21 13.21
N SER A 11 1.38 2.70 13.61
CA SER A 11 1.56 3.39 14.89
C SER A 11 0.65 4.61 15.00
N LYS A 12 0.50 5.38 13.92
CA LYS A 12 -0.39 6.55 13.94
C LYS A 12 -1.87 6.18 14.00
N ALA A 13 -2.27 5.10 13.34
CA ALA A 13 -3.63 4.59 13.42
C ALA A 13 -3.96 4.13 14.85
N GLU A 14 -3.03 3.41 15.49
CA GLU A 14 -3.16 2.97 16.89
C GLU A 14 -3.32 4.16 17.85
N GLU A 15 -2.47 5.19 17.74
CA GLU A 15 -2.59 6.43 18.54
C GLU A 15 -3.98 7.09 18.42
N LEU A 16 -4.63 6.96 17.26
CA LEU A 16 -5.94 7.53 16.97
C LEU A 16 -7.09 6.56 17.29
N GLY A 17 -6.81 5.36 17.80
CA GLY A 17 -7.81 4.31 18.01
C GLY A 17 -8.43 3.77 16.73
N ALA A 18 -7.76 3.95 15.59
CA ALA A 18 -8.19 3.45 14.29
C ALA A 18 -7.53 2.10 13.98
N GLN A 19 -8.32 1.16 13.43
CA GLN A 19 -7.80 -0.09 12.89
C GLN A 19 -7.73 0.00 11.36
N LEU A 20 -6.55 -0.23 10.81
CA LEU A 20 -6.36 -0.34 9.36
C LEU A 20 -6.45 -1.81 8.96
N ASP A 21 -7.51 -2.17 8.25
CA ASP A 21 -7.67 -3.49 7.61
C ASP A 21 -8.16 -3.33 6.16
N PRO A 22 -7.31 -2.81 5.26
CA PRO A 22 -7.69 -2.58 3.88
C PRO A 22 -7.84 -3.90 3.12
N ALA A 23 -8.94 -4.08 2.40
CA ALA A 23 -9.14 -5.23 1.52
C ALA A 23 -8.33 -5.15 0.21
N LYS A 24 -7.93 -3.94 -0.21
CA LYS A 24 -7.22 -3.67 -1.47
C LYS A 24 -6.17 -2.58 -1.29
N PHE A 25 -5.04 -2.73 -1.96
CA PHE A 25 -3.99 -1.72 -2.08
C PHE A 25 -3.69 -1.44 -3.55
N PHE A 26 -3.65 -0.15 -3.91
CA PHE A 26 -3.25 0.30 -5.24
C PHE A 26 -1.83 0.84 -5.19
N TRP A 27 -1.00 0.45 -6.16
CA TRP A 27 0.41 0.83 -6.24
C TRP A 27 0.80 1.17 -7.67
N ASP A 28 1.89 1.92 -7.83
CA ASP A 28 2.34 2.47 -9.11
C ASP A 28 3.30 1.56 -9.86
N PHE A 29 3.08 0.25 -9.78
CA PHE A 29 3.91 -0.76 -10.45
C PHE A 29 5.40 -0.83 -9.97
N GLU A 30 5.74 -0.26 -8.81
CA GLU A 30 7.01 -0.51 -8.10
C GLU A 30 7.08 -1.81 -7.24
N THR A 31 7.74 -2.85 -7.76
CA THR A 31 7.60 -4.23 -7.25
C THR A 31 8.17 -4.42 -5.85
N ASN A 32 9.12 -3.58 -5.45
CA ASN A 32 9.75 -3.59 -4.13
C ASN A 32 8.77 -3.27 -2.99
N LEU A 33 7.60 -2.72 -3.31
CA LEU A 33 6.56 -2.38 -2.34
C LEU A 33 5.70 -3.59 -1.94
N ILE A 34 5.57 -4.59 -2.83
CA ILE A 34 4.68 -5.74 -2.64
C ILE A 34 5.01 -6.52 -1.34
N PRO A 35 6.28 -6.89 -1.06
CA PRO A 35 6.60 -7.63 0.16
C PRO A 35 6.27 -6.84 1.43
N ALA A 36 6.45 -5.52 1.41
CA ALA A 36 6.15 -4.66 2.56
C ALA A 36 4.64 -4.57 2.81
N ILE A 37 3.82 -4.49 1.75
CA ILE A 37 2.36 -4.51 1.87
C ILE A 37 1.87 -5.84 2.45
N GLN A 38 2.29 -6.96 1.86
CA GLN A 38 1.84 -8.30 2.27
C GLN A 38 2.34 -8.70 3.66
N GLY A 39 3.53 -8.22 4.06
CA GLY A 39 4.06 -8.45 5.40
C GLY A 39 3.25 -7.74 6.50
N ASN A 40 2.64 -6.58 6.20
CA ASN A 40 1.82 -5.84 7.16
C ASN A 40 0.33 -6.23 7.08
N PHE A 41 -0.16 -6.63 5.89
CA PHE A 41 -1.55 -6.98 5.64
C PHE A 41 -1.62 -8.31 4.86
N PRO A 42 -1.66 -9.46 5.55
CA PRO A 42 -1.54 -10.78 4.90
C PRO A 42 -2.64 -11.10 3.88
N ASN A 43 -3.85 -10.57 4.09
CA ASN A 43 -5.04 -10.86 3.29
C ASN A 43 -5.33 -9.80 2.22
N ILE A 44 -4.44 -8.82 2.05
CA ILE A 44 -4.68 -7.69 1.16
C ILE A 44 -4.56 -8.07 -0.32
N ARG A 45 -5.45 -7.53 -1.15
CA ARG A 45 -5.32 -7.63 -2.61
C ARG A 45 -4.50 -6.47 -3.16
N VAL A 46 -3.33 -6.77 -3.72
CA VAL A 46 -2.46 -5.78 -4.35
C VAL A 46 -2.82 -5.64 -5.83
N GLN A 47 -3.15 -4.45 -6.30
CA GLN A 47 -3.55 -4.16 -7.68
C GLN A 47 -2.82 -2.95 -8.25
N GLY A 48 -2.45 -2.99 -9.53
CA GLY A 48 -1.80 -1.86 -10.19
C GLY A 48 -2.72 -0.64 -10.33
N CYS A 49 -2.17 0.55 -10.19
CA CYS A 49 -2.89 1.81 -10.35
C CYS A 49 -3.06 2.16 -11.85
N PHE A 50 -4.22 1.84 -12.42
CA PHE A 50 -4.49 2.15 -13.82
C PHE A 50 -4.60 3.65 -14.11
N PHE A 51 -4.91 4.48 -13.12
CA PHE A 51 -4.92 5.93 -13.31
C PHE A 51 -3.52 6.45 -13.67
N HIS A 52 -2.49 6.12 -12.87
CA HIS A 52 -1.11 6.52 -13.16
C HIS A 52 -0.52 5.82 -14.39
N PHE A 53 -0.95 4.59 -14.67
CA PHE A 53 -0.62 3.90 -15.91
C PHE A 53 -1.13 4.67 -17.13
N CYS A 54 -2.41 5.01 -17.16
CA CYS A 54 -3.02 5.81 -18.23
C CYS A 54 -2.33 7.17 -18.38
N GLN A 55 -2.02 7.86 -17.28
CA GLN A 55 -1.28 9.13 -17.30
C GLN A 55 0.14 9.02 -17.84
N THR A 56 0.75 7.83 -17.81
CA THR A 56 2.09 7.58 -18.36
C THR A 56 2.01 7.18 -19.83
N VAL A 57 1.05 6.34 -20.19
CA VAL A 57 0.89 5.75 -21.53
C VAL A 57 0.20 6.69 -22.53
N LEU A 58 -0.81 7.45 -22.09
CA LEU A 58 -1.63 8.31 -22.94
C LEU A 58 -1.09 9.75 -23.05
N ARG A 59 0.20 9.95 -22.76
CA ARG A 59 0.85 11.27 -22.89
C ARG A 59 1.03 11.66 -24.35
#